data_AF-A0A4Y2FH57-F1
#
_entry.id   AF-A0A4Y2FH57-F1
#
_cell.length_a   1.000
_cell.length_b   1.000
_cell.length_c   1.000
_cell.angle_alpha   90.00
_cell.angle_beta   90.00
_cell.angle_gamma   90.00
#
_symmetry.space_group_name_H-M   'P 1'
#
loop_
_entity.id
_entity.type
_entity.pdbx_description
1 polymer ?
#
loop_
_entity_poly.entity_id
_entity_poly.type
_entity_poly.pdbx_seq_one_letter_code
_entity_poly.pdbx_strand_id
1 'polypeptide(L)'
;MIKDENFETKMETNKRKAWESFKLVITSFLGKKKDPDYISIVEEMIKNFHILGCSMSLKVHFLDSHLVYFPENVGAVSEEQGERFHQDIKELERRYQGNWNVSMIVNYC
;
A
#
# COMPACT_ATOMS: atom_id res chain seq x y z
N MET A 1 2.24 -10.15 0.08
CA MET A 1 2.34 -9.54 1.43
C MET A 1 1.02 -9.57 2.18
N ILE A 2 -0.08 -8.97 1.67
CA ILE A 2 -1.38 -8.98 2.38
C ILE A 2 -2.04 -10.38 2.45
N LYS A 3 -1.75 -11.27 1.49
CA LYS A 3 -2.33 -12.63 1.42
C LYS A 3 -1.50 -13.72 2.10
N ASP A 4 -0.38 -13.38 2.75
CA ASP A 4 0.48 -14.36 3.40
C ASP A 4 0.09 -14.52 4.87
N GLU A 5 -0.80 -15.47 5.15
CA GLU A 5 -1.29 -15.75 6.52
C GLU A 5 -0.17 -16.22 7.46
N ASN A 6 0.85 -16.89 6.91
CA ASN A 6 1.98 -17.40 7.69
C ASN A 6 2.93 -16.30 8.16
N PHE A 7 2.87 -15.13 7.54
CA PHE A 7 3.61 -13.94 7.96
C PHE A 7 3.03 -13.35 9.26
N GLU A 8 1.71 -13.39 9.42
CA GLU A 8 1.01 -12.77 10.54
C GLU A 8 1.19 -13.54 11.85
N THR A 9 1.23 -14.87 11.77
CA THR A 9 1.42 -15.76 12.93
C THR A 9 2.78 -15.54 13.61
N LYS A 10 3.77 -15.04 12.88
CA LYS A 10 5.13 -14.77 13.39
C LYS A 10 5.32 -13.38 14.01
N MET A 11 4.32 -12.49 13.91
CA MET A 11 4.42 -11.14 14.46
C MET A 11 4.11 -11.08 15.96
N GLU A 12 4.85 -10.23 16.67
CA GLU A 12 4.51 -9.80 18.03
C GLU A 12 3.17 -9.06 18.05
N THR A 13 2.48 -9.07 19.19
CA THR A 13 1.12 -8.55 19.35
C THR A 13 0.95 -7.12 18.85
N ASN A 14 1.83 -6.19 19.22
CA ASN A 14 1.70 -4.79 18.81
C ASN A 14 1.97 -4.60 17.31
N LYS A 15 2.94 -5.33 16.75
CA LYS A 15 3.22 -5.34 15.30
C LYS A 15 2.02 -5.88 14.52
N ARG A 16 1.39 -6.95 15.02
CA ARG A 16 0.20 -7.54 14.42
C ARG A 16 -0.97 -6.55 14.42
N LYS A 17 -1.25 -5.88 15.54
CA LYS A 17 -2.32 -4.85 15.61
C LYS A 17 -2.08 -3.69 14.63
N ALA A 18 -0.86 -3.19 14.56
CA ALA A 18 -0.47 -2.17 13.59
C ALA A 18 -0.66 -2.67 12.13
N TRP A 19 -0.27 -3.92 11.85
CA TRP A 19 -0.45 -4.53 10.54
C TRP A 19 -1.92 -4.74 10.17
N GLU A 20 -2.74 -5.23 11.09
CA GLU A 20 -4.19 -5.45 10.88
C GLU A 20 -4.93 -4.14 10.63
N SER A 21 -4.67 -3.10 11.42
CA SER A 21 -5.24 -1.76 11.19
C SER A 21 -4.80 -1.16 9.86
N PHE A 22 -3.54 -1.37 9.45
CA PHE A 22 -3.08 -0.96 8.12
C PHE A 22 -3.80 -1.71 6.98
N LYS A 23 -3.97 -3.04 7.10
CA LYS A 23 -4.77 -3.82 6.13
C LYS A 23 -6.20 -3.28 6.03
N LEU A 24 -6.81 -2.95 7.17
CA LEU A 24 -8.16 -2.41 7.22
C LEU A 24 -8.26 -1.07 6.48
N VAL A 25 -7.32 -0.15 6.67
CA VAL A 25 -7.26 1.11 5.90
C VAL A 25 -7.17 0.85 4.40
N ILE A 26 -6.38 -0.13 3.96
CA ILE A 26 -6.27 -0.48 2.53
C ILE A 26 -7.62 -0.94 1.98
N THR A 27 -8.31 -1.82 2.68
CA THR A 27 -9.56 -2.41 2.18
C THR A 27 -10.75 -1.47 2.29
N SER A 28 -10.78 -0.64 3.34
CA SER A 28 -11.95 0.17 3.71
C SER A 28 -11.83 1.62 3.26
N PHE A 29 -10.65 2.12 2.92
CA PHE A 29 -10.46 3.52 2.49
C PHE A 29 -9.74 3.65 1.15
N LEU A 30 -8.56 3.04 1.00
CA LEU A 30 -7.73 3.20 -0.21
C LEU A 30 -8.20 2.34 -1.40
N GLY A 31 -9.20 1.49 -1.19
CA GLY A 31 -9.76 0.62 -2.20
C GLY A 31 -10.78 1.31 -3.11
N LYS A 32 -11.71 0.50 -3.65
CA LYS A 32 -12.76 0.97 -4.57
C LYS A 32 -13.92 1.69 -3.89
N LYS A 33 -14.12 1.41 -2.61
CA LYS A 33 -15.22 1.97 -1.82
C LYS A 33 -14.64 2.55 -0.54
N LYS A 34 -15.10 3.74 -0.22
CA LYS A 34 -14.82 4.44 1.03
C LYS A 34 -15.86 4.04 2.07
N ASP A 35 -15.40 3.40 3.13
CA ASP A 35 -16.22 3.04 4.27
C ASP A 35 -16.71 4.32 4.98
N PRO A 36 -17.97 4.40 5.44
CA PRO A 36 -18.47 5.56 6.19
C PRO A 36 -17.60 5.91 7.41
N ASP A 37 -17.02 4.91 8.06
CA ASP A 37 -16.22 5.05 9.28
C ASP A 37 -14.71 5.20 8.98
N TYR A 38 -14.33 5.49 7.74
CA TYR A 38 -12.92 5.58 7.32
C TYR A 38 -12.06 6.51 8.19
N ILE A 39 -12.63 7.57 8.78
CA ILE A 39 -11.91 8.48 9.68
C ILE A 39 -11.44 7.73 10.93
N SER A 40 -12.33 7.00 11.59
CA SER A 40 -12.01 6.26 12.81
C SER A 40 -11.01 5.13 12.53
N ILE A 41 -11.16 4.46 11.38
CA ILE A 41 -10.26 3.41 10.92
C ILE A 41 -8.83 3.94 10.72
N VAL A 42 -8.68 5.12 10.09
CA VAL A 42 -7.35 5.73 9.89
C VAL A 42 -6.76 6.24 11.20
N GLU A 43 -7.56 6.87 12.06
CA GLU A 43 -7.12 7.29 13.39
C GLU A 43 -6.61 6.10 14.23
N GLU A 44 -7.30 4.95 14.18
CA GLU A 44 -6.90 3.73 14.87
C GLU A 44 -5.55 3.22 14.36
N MET A 45 -5.34 3.21 13.04
CA MET A 45 -4.05 2.85 12.45
C MET A 45 -2.92 3.76 12.95
N ILE A 46 -3.14 5.08 12.97
CA ILE A 46 -2.13 6.06 13.44
C ILE A 46 -1.82 5.84 14.93
N LYS A 47 -2.84 5.60 15.75
CA LYS A 47 -2.67 5.27 17.18
C LYS A 47 -1.82 4.00 17.34
N ASN A 48 -2.09 2.95 16.58
CA ASN A 48 -1.31 1.71 16.61
C ASN A 48 0.14 1.90 16.14
N PHE A 49 0.37 2.73 15.13
CA PHE A 49 1.72 3.08 14.68
C PHE A 49 2.49 3.86 15.74
N HIS A 50 1.84 4.78 16.44
CA HIS A 50 2.44 5.52 17.54
C HIS A 50 2.82 4.60 18.72
N ILE A 51 1.94 3.65 19.08
CA ILE A 51 2.24 2.61 20.09
C ILE A 51 3.44 1.74 19.67
N LEU A 52 3.59 1.49 18.37
CA LEU A 52 4.74 0.76 17.83
C LEU A 52 6.05 1.56 17.85
N GLY A 53 5.99 2.86 18.18
CA GLY A 53 7.12 3.78 18.11
C GLY A 53 7.49 4.19 16.67
N CYS A 54 6.57 4.02 15.71
CA CYS A 54 6.80 4.46 14.35
C CYS A 54 6.70 5.99 14.25
N SER A 55 7.72 6.60 13.65
CA SER A 55 7.64 8.01 13.24
C SER A 55 6.62 8.19 12.11
N MET A 56 5.92 9.32 12.12
CA MET A 56 4.95 9.64 11.08
C MET A 56 5.69 10.04 9.81
N SER A 57 5.60 9.19 8.79
CA SER A 57 6.11 9.55 7.45
C SER A 57 5.25 10.66 6.83
N LEU A 58 5.81 11.40 5.88
CA LEU A 58 5.07 12.43 5.13
C LEU A 58 3.79 11.87 4.49
N LYS A 59 3.81 10.61 4.03
CA LYS A 59 2.63 9.95 3.43
C LYS A 59 1.51 9.72 4.47
N VAL A 60 1.87 9.29 5.68
CA VAL A 60 0.90 9.10 6.77
C VAL A 60 0.35 10.44 7.24
N HIS A 61 1.20 11.46 7.34
CA HIS A 61 0.76 12.81 7.70
C HIS A 61 -0.19 13.42 6.65
N PHE A 62 0.13 13.26 5.36
CA PHE A 62 -0.74 13.68 4.27
C PHE A 62 -2.08 12.95 4.28
N LEU A 63 -2.04 11.63 4.50
CA LEU A 63 -3.24 10.80 4.62
C LEU A 63 -4.16 11.36 5.70
N ASP A 64 -3.65 11.52 6.93
CA ASP A 64 -4.38 12.04 8.09
C ASP A 64 -4.96 13.45 7.86
N SER A 65 -4.12 14.36 7.38
CA SER A 65 -4.50 15.78 7.21
C SER A 65 -5.51 16.01 6.09
N HIS A 66 -5.56 15.11 5.09
CA HIS A 66 -6.35 15.30 3.88
C HIS A 66 -7.41 14.22 3.64
N LEU A 67 -7.76 13.42 4.64
CA LEU A 67 -8.74 12.33 4.56
C LEU A 67 -10.04 12.69 3.83
N VAL A 68 -10.57 13.89 4.09
CA VAL A 68 -11.86 14.35 3.54
C VAL A 68 -11.78 14.70 2.06
N TYR A 69 -10.60 15.05 1.54
CA TYR A 69 -10.41 15.43 0.14
C TYR A 69 -10.30 14.25 -0.82
N PHE A 70 -10.11 13.03 -0.30
CA PHE A 70 -10.04 11.83 -1.14
C PHE A 70 -11.41 11.52 -1.77
N PRO A 71 -11.45 11.15 -3.07
CA PRO A 71 -12.68 10.75 -3.73
C PRO A 71 -13.22 9.45 -3.13
N GLU A 72 -14.50 9.17 -3.37
CA GLU A 72 -15.17 7.98 -2.85
C GLU A 72 -14.57 6.66 -3.36
N ASN A 73 -13.94 6.70 -4.54
CA ASN A 73 -13.23 5.58 -5.14
C ASN A 73 -11.77 5.97 -5.40
N VAL A 74 -10.94 5.86 -4.36
CA VAL A 74 -9.50 6.17 -4.43
C VAL A 74 -8.78 5.24 -5.40
N GLY A 75 -9.17 3.96 -5.44
CA GLY A 75 -8.59 2.98 -6.36
C GLY A 75 -8.83 3.28 -7.84
N ALA A 76 -9.84 4.08 -8.21
CA ALA A 76 -10.07 4.46 -9.61
C ALA A 76 -9.17 5.62 -10.08
N VAL A 77 -8.64 6.41 -9.16
CA VAL A 77 -7.75 7.55 -9.47
C VAL A 77 -6.30 7.27 -9.08
N SER A 78 -6.01 6.07 -8.57
CA SER A 78 -4.66 5.69 -8.16
C SER A 78 -3.78 5.38 -9.38
N GLU A 79 -2.49 5.65 -9.28
CA GLU A 79 -1.50 5.28 -10.30
C GLU A 79 -0.99 3.84 -10.14
N GLU A 80 -1.78 2.94 -9.58
CA GLU A 80 -1.36 1.55 -9.27
C GLU A 80 -0.77 0.84 -10.50
N GLN A 81 -1.41 1.01 -11.67
CA GLN A 81 -0.92 0.41 -12.92
C GLN A 81 0.40 1.03 -13.38
N GLY A 82 0.55 2.35 -13.23
CA GLY A 82 1.78 3.05 -13.54
C GLY A 82 2.93 2.60 -12.65
N GLU A 83 2.71 2.56 -11.34
CA GLU A 83 3.71 2.09 -10.37
C GLU A 83 4.11 0.62 -10.61
N ARG A 84 3.13 -0.24 -10.92
CA ARG A 84 3.39 -1.64 -11.28
C ARG A 84 4.22 -1.76 -12.55
N PHE A 85 3.92 -0.96 -13.57
CA PHE A 85 4.70 -0.92 -14.81
C PHE A 85 6.16 -0.56 -14.56
N HIS A 86 6.43 0.44 -13.71
CA HIS A 86 7.81 0.81 -13.34
C HIS A 86 8.54 -0.34 -12.62
N GLN A 87 7.86 -1.09 -11.75
CA GLN A 87 8.43 -2.24 -11.07
C GLN A 87 8.75 -3.38 -12.05
N ASP A 88 7.84 -3.67 -12.97
CA ASP A 88 8.01 -4.73 -13.98
C ASP A 88 9.16 -4.36 -14.94
N ILE A 89 9.26 -3.10 -15.38
CA ILE A 89 10.40 -2.60 -16.17
C ILE A 89 11.71 -2.75 -15.41
N LYS A 90 11.77 -2.30 -14.15
CA LYS A 90 12.98 -2.39 -13.34
C LYS A 90 13.48 -3.83 -13.20
N GLU A 91 12.55 -4.77 -13.05
CA GLU A 91 12.88 -6.20 -13.00
C GLU A 91 13.35 -6.72 -14.36
N LEU A 92 12.74 -6.26 -15.46
CA LEU A 92 13.18 -6.56 -16.83
C LEU A 92 14.62 -6.04 -17.05
N GLU A 93 14.90 -4.77 -16.75
CA GLU A 93 16.23 -4.17 -16.84
C GLU A 93 17.28 -4.94 -16.04
N ARG A 94 16.92 -5.37 -14.81
CA ARG A 94 17.80 -6.18 -13.96
C ARG A 94 18.15 -7.52 -14.61
N ARG A 95 17.17 -8.20 -15.21
CA ARG A 95 17.38 -9.51 -15.86
C ARG A 95 18.27 -9.40 -17.09
N TYR A 96 18.18 -8.30 -17.83
CA TYR A 96 18.92 -8.11 -19.08
C TYR A 96 20.10 -7.13 -18.95
N GLN A 97 20.44 -6.69 -17.75
CA GLN A 97 21.58 -5.79 -17.46
C GLN A 97 21.60 -4.51 -18.32
N GLY A 98 20.43 -3.97 -18.64
CA GLY A 98 20.29 -2.81 -19.53
C GLY A 98 20.58 -3.09 -21.02
N ASN A 99 20.77 -4.36 -21.40
CA ASN A 99 20.97 -4.75 -22.79
C ASN A 99 19.63 -4.95 -23.50
N TRP A 100 19.08 -3.85 -24.03
CA TRP A 100 17.78 -3.82 -24.69
C TRP A 100 17.83 -4.52 -26.05
N ASN A 101 17.18 -5.68 -26.17
CA ASN A 101 16.97 -6.37 -27.45
C ASN A 101 15.47 -6.43 -27.78
N VAL A 102 15.12 -6.42 -29.07
CA VAL A 102 13.74 -6.60 -29.59
C VAL A 102 13.08 -7.86 -29.00
N SER A 103 13.86 -8.90 -28.69
CA SER A 103 13.37 -10.12 -28.03
C SER A 103 12.88 -9.90 -26.59
N MET A 104 13.27 -8.82 -25.90
CA MET A 104 12.76 -8.49 -24.57
C MET A 104 11.28 -8.07 -24.60
N ILE A 105 10.84 -7.40 -25.68
CA ILE A 105 9.43 -6.98 -25.85
C ILE A 105 8.51 -8.20 -25.96
N VAL A 106 9.01 -9.31 -26.53
CA VAL A 106 8.26 -10.57 -26.63
C VAL A 106 7.96 -11.19 -25.26
N ASN A 107 8.78 -10.92 -24.24
CA ASN A 107 8.54 -11.41 -22.87
C ASN A 107 7.55 -10.55 -22.08
N TYR A 108 7.03 -9.47 -22.69
CA TYR A 108 6.05 -8.56 -22.08
C TYR A 108 4.60 -8.88 -22.50
N CYS A 109 4.39 -9.69 -23.55
CA CYS A 109 3.09 -10.19 -24.00
C CYS A 109 2.74 -11.54 -23.36
#